data_AF-A0A8H7XWZ2-F1
#
_entry.id   AF-A0A8H7XWZ2-F1
#
_cell.length_a   1.000
_cell.length_b   1.000
_cell.length_c   1.000
_cell.angle_alpha   90.00
_cell.angle_beta   90.00
_cell.angle_gamma   90.00
#
_symmetry.space_group_name_H-M   'P 1'
#
loop_
_entity.id
_entity.type
_entity.pdbx_description
1 polymer ?
#
loop_
_entity_poly.entity_id
_entity_poly.type
_entity_poly.pdbx_seq_one_letter_code
_entity_poly.pdbx_strand_id
1 'polypeptide(L)'
;MRHPTLSQLEGIVQTHLPGHSQTTVTGFTQLKNIGYSYTRSIRTYILDLAPAGSAKSTCCCFLTIDVSPSSNSDSNSLPTIHNLFKLLHDASSSLPFPIPIPILDTTLTTLPFPFILTPPPPTSSGTYTSENITTLAHARRTVLNANTKADTLLDLQIGALLGRAHALVQNDFFGPVTITPEANAATTSSIPEPTEPGQTYSWQETFTHLLESLLSAFELASESESESESALDIPYTQIRAHLSRAIGFFLFDDADTPSLVWFSGFEEDILLLTSRAALDSDAEMNVSIAAILPSMFTHALWADPLLESFFLPSPNRPSQALNEAYLSSGGKHLLLFPRQRTKRIWYSLFLGLVVLREWCFGAAQGSVKRGTEDEGGDEDKNEESENENETIKQWALKLVLESTKALESAPCY
;
A
#
# COMPACT_ATOMS: atom_id res chain seq x y z
N MET A 1 0.84 1.42 -23.71
CA MET A 1 0.37 0.29 -22.87
C MET A 1 -1.14 0.19 -23.03
N ARG A 2 -1.70 -1.00 -23.29
CA ARG A 2 -3.14 -1.15 -23.57
C ARG A 2 -3.91 -1.32 -22.26
N HIS A 3 -4.96 -0.52 -22.06
CA HIS A 3 -5.90 -0.69 -20.95
C HIS A 3 -6.83 -1.88 -21.23
N PRO A 4 -7.39 -2.52 -20.18
CA PRO A 4 -8.44 -3.52 -20.35
C PRO A 4 -9.62 -2.95 -21.14
N THR A 5 -10.19 -3.76 -22.03
CA THR A 5 -11.43 -3.41 -22.72
C THR A 5 -12.64 -3.78 -21.86
N LEU A 6 -13.77 -3.10 -22.10
CA LEU A 6 -15.02 -3.35 -21.37
C LEU A 6 -15.45 -4.83 -21.44
N SER A 7 -15.39 -5.44 -22.62
CA SER A 7 -15.72 -6.85 -22.82
C SER A 7 -14.81 -7.81 -22.05
N GLN A 8 -13.52 -7.49 -21.89
CA GLN A 8 -12.62 -8.31 -21.07
C GLN A 8 -12.98 -8.22 -19.58
N LEU A 9 -13.30 -7.01 -19.11
CA LEU A 9 -13.71 -6.78 -17.72
C LEU A 9 -15.02 -7.51 -17.40
N GLU A 10 -15.98 -7.50 -18.32
CA GLU A 10 -17.22 -8.29 -18.21
C GLU A 10 -16.95 -9.79 -18.14
N GLY A 11 -16.07 -10.30 -19.02
CA GLY A 11 -15.68 -11.70 -19.01
C GLY A 11 -15.04 -12.12 -17.68
N ILE A 12 -14.20 -11.27 -17.08
CA ILE A 12 -13.62 -11.50 -15.76
C ILE A 12 -14.71 -11.60 -14.70
N VAL A 13 -15.60 -10.60 -14.64
CA VAL A 13 -16.67 -10.55 -13.64
C VAL A 13 -17.56 -11.79 -13.73
N GLN A 14 -18.00 -12.15 -14.93
CA GLN A 14 -18.90 -13.28 -15.17
C GLN A 14 -18.24 -14.63 -14.86
N THR A 15 -16.93 -14.74 -15.07
CA THR A 15 -16.18 -15.99 -14.86
C THR A 15 -15.83 -16.18 -13.38
N HIS A 16 -15.40 -15.13 -12.69
CA HIS A 16 -14.79 -15.24 -11.37
C HIS A 16 -15.73 -14.92 -10.21
N LEU A 17 -16.75 -14.07 -10.40
CA LEU A 17 -17.65 -13.68 -9.31
C LEU A 17 -18.89 -14.59 -9.25
N PRO A 18 -19.08 -15.38 -8.17
CA PRO A 18 -20.26 -16.22 -8.03
C PRO A 18 -21.55 -15.41 -8.07
N GLY A 19 -22.54 -15.86 -8.84
CA GLY A 19 -23.83 -15.17 -9.00
C GLY A 19 -23.82 -14.00 -9.99
N HIS A 20 -22.69 -13.69 -10.62
CA HIS A 20 -22.54 -12.58 -11.56
C HIS A 20 -22.48 -13.01 -13.04
N SER A 21 -22.94 -14.22 -13.38
CA SER A 21 -22.93 -14.74 -14.76
C SER A 21 -23.75 -13.92 -15.77
N GLN A 22 -24.71 -13.13 -15.29
CA GLN A 22 -25.52 -12.21 -16.09
C GLN A 22 -25.25 -10.74 -15.71
N THR A 23 -24.09 -10.43 -15.13
CA THR A 23 -23.71 -9.05 -14.81
C THR A 23 -23.00 -8.43 -16.01
N THR A 24 -23.33 -7.17 -16.28
CA THR A 24 -22.63 -6.31 -17.25
C THR A 24 -21.83 -5.26 -16.51
N VAL A 25 -20.69 -4.89 -17.07
CA VAL A 25 -19.89 -3.76 -16.56
C VAL A 25 -20.43 -2.52 -17.26
N THR A 26 -20.98 -1.57 -16.51
CA THR A 26 -21.55 -0.35 -17.09
C THR A 26 -20.50 0.73 -17.31
N GLY A 27 -19.42 0.67 -16.54
CA GLY A 27 -18.29 1.58 -16.62
C GLY A 27 -17.14 1.09 -15.76
N PHE A 28 -15.96 1.66 -16.00
CA PHE A 28 -14.81 1.44 -15.13
C PHE A 28 -13.96 2.69 -15.05
N THR A 29 -13.38 2.92 -13.88
CA THR A 29 -12.51 4.07 -13.61
C THR A 29 -11.21 3.57 -13.02
N GLN A 30 -10.08 4.01 -13.57
CA GLN A 30 -8.78 3.72 -12.96
C GLN A 30 -8.63 4.58 -11.70
N LEU A 31 -8.27 3.95 -10.58
CA LEU A 31 -7.85 4.65 -9.39
C LEU A 31 -6.48 5.26 -9.63
N LYS A 32 -6.40 6.59 -9.52
CA LYS A 32 -5.11 7.29 -9.43
C LYS A 32 -4.53 6.99 -8.05
N ASN A 33 -3.48 6.17 -7.98
CA ASN A 33 -2.76 5.98 -6.74
C ASN A 33 -1.73 7.12 -6.61
N ILE A 34 -2.02 8.07 -5.73
CA ILE A 34 -1.14 9.21 -5.39
C ILE A 34 -0.48 9.03 -4.02
N GLY A 35 -0.70 7.88 -3.38
CA GLY A 35 -0.15 7.55 -2.06
C GLY A 35 1.24 6.92 -2.12
N TYR A 36 1.76 6.50 -0.98
CA TYR A 36 3.10 5.90 -0.88
C TYR A 36 3.15 4.47 -1.42
N SER A 37 2.00 3.83 -1.58
CA SER A 37 1.82 2.49 -2.15
C SER A 37 1.85 2.49 -3.68
N TYR A 38 2.01 3.66 -4.31
CA TYR A 38 2.11 3.78 -5.75
C TYR A 38 3.25 2.91 -6.26
N THR A 39 2.93 2.08 -7.24
CA THR A 39 3.92 1.43 -8.09
C THR A 39 3.50 1.55 -9.53
N ARG A 40 4.49 1.57 -10.42
CA ARG A 40 4.24 1.71 -11.85
C ARG A 40 3.60 0.45 -12.47
N SER A 41 3.96 -0.71 -11.94
CA SER A 41 3.53 -2.01 -12.43
C SER A 41 2.09 -2.34 -12.01
N ILE A 42 1.61 -1.80 -10.89
CA ILE A 42 0.28 -2.14 -10.39
C ILE A 42 -0.72 -1.03 -10.72
N ARG A 43 -1.88 -1.42 -11.26
CA ARG A 43 -3.00 -0.51 -11.50
C ARG A 43 -4.28 -1.09 -10.95
N THR A 44 -5.07 -0.27 -10.28
CA THR A 44 -6.38 -0.67 -9.76
C THR A 44 -7.50 0.08 -10.49
N TYR A 45 -8.57 -0.64 -10.81
CA TYR A 45 -9.78 -0.13 -11.43
C TYR A 45 -10.99 -0.40 -10.55
N ILE A 46 -11.90 0.57 -10.46
CA ILE A 46 -13.26 0.37 -9.97
C ILE A 46 -14.13 -0.06 -11.15
N LEU A 47 -14.81 -1.19 -11.03
CA LEU A 47 -15.75 -1.68 -12.04
C LEU A 47 -17.18 -1.50 -11.55
N ASP A 48 -17.97 -0.69 -12.25
CA ASP A 48 -19.39 -0.53 -11.94
C ASP A 48 -20.19 -1.67 -12.59
N LEU A 49 -21.00 -2.34 -11.78
CA LEU A 49 -21.70 -3.56 -12.14
C LEU A 49 -23.21 -3.35 -12.15
N ALA A 50 -23.88 -3.83 -13.19
CA ALA A 50 -25.34 -3.85 -13.29
C ALA A 50 -25.85 -5.23 -13.73
N PRO A 51 -27.08 -5.61 -13.35
CA PRO A 51 -27.75 -6.76 -13.95
C PRO A 51 -27.90 -6.58 -15.46
N ALA A 52 -27.83 -7.67 -16.24
CA ALA A 52 -28.02 -7.63 -17.68
C ALA A 52 -29.29 -6.87 -18.09
N GLY A 53 -29.13 -5.90 -18.98
CA GLY A 53 -30.23 -5.05 -19.46
C GLY A 53 -30.57 -3.86 -18.56
N SER A 54 -29.93 -3.72 -17.39
CA SER A 54 -30.02 -2.51 -16.56
C SER A 54 -28.95 -1.51 -16.96
N ALA A 55 -29.34 -0.26 -17.21
CA ALA A 55 -28.39 0.85 -17.37
C ALA A 55 -27.86 1.38 -16.03
N LYS A 56 -28.51 1.04 -14.91
CA LYS A 56 -28.15 1.55 -13.59
C LYS A 56 -27.27 0.55 -12.84
N SER A 57 -26.08 0.99 -12.46
CA SER A 57 -25.14 0.25 -11.62
C SER A 57 -25.75 -0.02 -10.24
N THR A 58 -25.61 -1.26 -9.76
CA THR A 58 -26.13 -1.72 -8.47
C THR A 58 -25.04 -1.93 -7.44
N CYS A 59 -23.88 -2.39 -7.88
CA CYS A 59 -22.70 -2.60 -7.05
C CYS A 59 -21.43 -2.27 -7.85
N CYS A 60 -20.27 -2.35 -7.22
CA CYS A 60 -18.99 -2.23 -7.87
C CYS A 60 -18.00 -3.23 -7.27
N CYS A 61 -16.98 -3.60 -8.02
CA CYS A 61 -15.85 -4.41 -7.56
C CYS A 61 -14.52 -3.76 -7.96
N PHE A 62 -13.40 -4.33 -7.52
CA PHE A 62 -12.08 -3.78 -7.79
C PHE A 62 -11.22 -4.76 -8.55
N LEU A 63 -10.58 -4.30 -9.61
CA LEU A 63 -9.63 -5.09 -10.39
C LEU A 63 -8.25 -4.47 -10.26
N THR A 64 -7.31 -5.19 -9.67
CA THR A 64 -5.90 -4.81 -9.61
C THR A 64 -5.11 -5.65 -10.60
N ILE A 65 -4.39 -5.03 -11.53
CA ILE A 65 -3.60 -5.71 -12.56
C ILE A 65 -2.12 -5.38 -12.38
N ASP A 66 -1.27 -6.33 -12.78
CA ASP A 66 0.18 -6.09 -12.94
C ASP A 66 0.51 -5.94 -14.42
N VAL A 67 0.75 -4.70 -14.84
CA VAL A 67 1.04 -4.34 -16.23
C VAL A 67 2.50 -4.58 -16.62
N SER A 68 3.38 -4.83 -15.67
CA SER A 68 4.80 -5.04 -15.92
C SER A 68 5.37 -5.96 -14.84
N PRO A 69 5.12 -7.28 -14.93
CA PRO A 69 5.70 -8.27 -14.04
C PRO A 69 7.20 -8.41 -14.37
N SER A 70 7.99 -7.40 -14.03
CA SER A 70 9.44 -7.44 -14.20
C SER A 70 10.04 -8.28 -13.06
N SER A 71 10.94 -9.20 -13.39
CA SER A 71 11.60 -10.09 -12.42
C SER A 71 12.51 -9.38 -11.41
N ASN A 72 12.73 -8.07 -11.57
CA ASN A 72 13.74 -7.32 -10.83
C ASN A 72 13.13 -6.20 -9.95
N SER A 73 11.83 -6.20 -9.69
CA SER A 73 11.25 -5.24 -8.75
C SER A 73 11.33 -5.76 -7.32
N ASP A 74 11.80 -4.94 -6.38
CA ASP A 74 11.72 -5.22 -4.93
C ASP A 74 10.28 -5.17 -4.38
N SER A 75 9.29 -5.06 -5.28
CA SER A 75 7.86 -5.04 -5.01
C SER A 75 7.30 -6.46 -4.98
N ASN A 76 6.36 -6.70 -4.08
CA ASN A 76 5.67 -7.98 -3.95
C ASN A 76 4.84 -8.28 -5.21
N SER A 77 4.97 -9.50 -5.70
CA SER A 77 4.14 -10.00 -6.81
C SER A 77 2.65 -10.09 -6.43
N LEU A 78 1.74 -10.06 -7.41
CA LEU A 78 0.31 -10.26 -7.14
C LEU A 78 -0.01 -11.59 -6.41
N PRO A 79 0.62 -12.74 -6.74
CA PRO A 79 0.48 -13.95 -5.92
C PRO A 79 0.85 -13.75 -4.45
N THR A 80 1.95 -13.06 -4.17
CA THR A 80 2.38 -12.73 -2.80
C THR A 80 1.34 -11.85 -2.11
N ILE A 81 0.90 -10.78 -2.77
CA ILE A 81 -0.13 -9.85 -2.26
C ILE A 81 -1.42 -10.61 -1.96
N HIS A 82 -1.90 -11.45 -2.87
CA HIS A 82 -3.10 -12.26 -2.66
C HIS A 82 -2.98 -13.18 -1.43
N ASN A 83 -1.83 -13.83 -1.25
CA ASN A 83 -1.59 -14.69 -0.09
C ASN A 83 -1.53 -13.89 1.21
N LEU A 84 -0.94 -12.69 1.20
CA LEU A 84 -0.96 -11.78 2.35
C LEU A 84 -2.39 -11.35 2.73
N PHE A 85 -3.23 -11.02 1.74
CA PHE A 85 -4.65 -10.76 2.00
C PHE A 85 -5.35 -11.94 2.64
N LYS A 86 -5.07 -13.15 2.15
CA LYS A 86 -5.66 -14.37 2.70
C LYS A 86 -5.20 -14.60 4.14
N LEU A 87 -3.90 -14.47 4.43
CA LEU A 87 -3.36 -14.56 5.79
C LEU A 87 -4.02 -13.54 6.72
N LEU A 88 -4.12 -12.28 6.25
CA LEU A 88 -4.78 -11.24 7.01
C LEU A 88 -6.23 -11.60 7.27
N HIS A 89 -7.00 -11.99 6.24
CA HIS A 89 -8.40 -12.40 6.33
C HIS A 89 -8.62 -13.57 7.29
N ASP A 90 -7.77 -14.61 7.21
CA ASP A 90 -7.89 -15.82 8.03
C ASP A 90 -7.55 -15.54 9.50
N ALA A 91 -6.53 -14.72 9.77
CA ALA A 91 -6.23 -14.19 11.11
C ALA A 91 -7.34 -13.28 11.65
N SER A 92 -8.22 -12.82 10.76
CA SER A 92 -9.17 -11.75 10.95
C SER A 92 -10.63 -12.21 10.98
N SER A 93 -10.89 -13.49 11.26
CA SER A 93 -12.26 -14.05 11.33
C SER A 93 -13.24 -13.30 12.27
N SER A 94 -12.76 -12.34 13.07
CA SER A 94 -13.55 -11.44 13.91
C SER A 94 -13.45 -9.95 13.54
N LEU A 95 -12.93 -9.57 12.37
CA LEU A 95 -12.71 -8.15 12.00
C LEU A 95 -13.98 -7.31 12.16
N PRO A 96 -13.81 -6.03 12.53
CA PRO A 96 -14.94 -5.12 12.68
C PRO A 96 -15.64 -4.81 11.35
N PHE A 97 -15.04 -5.15 10.21
CA PHE A 97 -15.63 -5.04 8.88
C PHE A 97 -15.24 -6.23 7.99
N PRO A 98 -16.14 -6.72 7.13
CA PRO A 98 -15.85 -7.82 6.23
C PRO A 98 -14.92 -7.35 5.10
N ILE A 99 -13.71 -7.93 5.04
CA ILE A 99 -12.82 -7.78 3.89
C ILE A 99 -13.14 -8.94 2.93
N PRO A 100 -13.65 -8.69 1.71
CA PRO A 100 -13.86 -9.76 0.74
C PRO A 100 -12.54 -10.45 0.40
N ILE A 101 -12.55 -11.78 0.31
CA ILE A 101 -11.37 -12.53 -0.13
C ILE A 101 -11.13 -12.20 -1.61
N PRO A 102 -9.96 -11.65 -1.97
CA PRO A 102 -9.63 -11.40 -3.37
C PRO A 102 -9.48 -12.71 -4.15
N ILE A 103 -9.72 -12.65 -5.46
CA ILE A 103 -9.54 -13.76 -6.40
C ILE A 103 -8.34 -13.46 -7.29
N LEU A 104 -7.32 -14.32 -7.27
CA LEU A 104 -6.15 -14.21 -8.13
C LEU A 104 -6.34 -15.02 -9.42
N ASP A 105 -6.01 -14.40 -10.56
CA ASP A 105 -5.83 -15.08 -11.84
C ASP A 105 -4.47 -14.71 -12.45
N THR A 106 -3.66 -15.74 -12.73
CA THR A 106 -2.35 -15.64 -13.38
C THR A 106 -2.30 -16.40 -14.70
N THR A 107 -3.46 -16.85 -15.21
CA THR A 107 -3.57 -17.70 -16.40
C THR A 107 -3.29 -16.94 -17.69
N LEU A 108 -3.44 -15.61 -17.66
CA LEU A 108 -3.29 -14.71 -18.80
C LEU A 108 -4.29 -14.97 -19.94
N THR A 109 -5.37 -15.72 -19.67
CA THR A 109 -6.34 -16.13 -20.69
C THR A 109 -7.33 -15.01 -21.03
N THR A 110 -7.83 -14.29 -20.02
CA THR A 110 -8.80 -13.19 -20.20
C THR A 110 -8.11 -11.84 -20.43
N LEU A 111 -7.02 -11.59 -19.70
CA LEU A 111 -6.17 -10.41 -19.85
C LEU A 111 -4.72 -10.84 -20.09
N PRO A 112 -3.93 -10.08 -20.87
CA PRO A 112 -2.51 -10.34 -21.03
C PRO A 112 -1.69 -9.89 -19.80
N PHE A 113 -2.30 -9.90 -18.61
CA PHE A 113 -1.74 -9.43 -17.35
C PHE A 113 -2.28 -10.31 -16.21
N PRO A 114 -1.45 -10.67 -15.21
CA PRO A 114 -1.95 -11.20 -13.95
C PRO A 114 -2.86 -10.18 -13.26
N PHE A 115 -3.89 -10.65 -12.55
CA PHE A 115 -4.80 -9.77 -11.84
C PHE A 115 -5.33 -10.35 -10.53
N ILE A 116 -5.73 -9.44 -9.64
CA ILE A 116 -6.51 -9.68 -8.44
C ILE A 116 -7.87 -8.99 -8.60
N LEU A 117 -8.95 -9.76 -8.46
CA LEU A 117 -10.32 -9.26 -8.43
C LEU A 117 -10.83 -9.29 -6.99
N THR A 118 -11.08 -8.12 -6.41
CA THR A 118 -11.71 -7.98 -5.10
C THR A 118 -13.23 -7.88 -5.26
N PRO A 119 -14.01 -8.84 -4.74
CA PRO A 119 -15.46 -8.83 -4.86
C PRO A 119 -16.12 -7.60 -4.22
N PRO A 120 -17.37 -7.27 -4.58
CA PRO A 120 -18.15 -6.27 -3.88
C PRO A 120 -18.25 -6.60 -2.38
N PRO A 121 -18.21 -5.60 -1.48
CA PRO A 121 -18.41 -5.84 -0.06
C PRO A 121 -19.81 -6.43 0.20
N PRO A 122 -19.93 -7.40 1.13
CA PRO A 122 -21.23 -7.97 1.47
C PRO A 122 -22.06 -6.91 2.21
N THR A 123 -22.99 -6.26 1.51
CA THR A 123 -23.84 -5.23 2.10
C THR A 123 -25.28 -5.73 2.21
N SER A 124 -25.92 -5.40 3.33
CA SER A 124 -27.27 -5.86 3.67
C SER A 124 -28.39 -4.95 3.18
N SER A 125 -28.12 -3.75 2.64
CA SER A 125 -29.22 -2.80 2.33
C SER A 125 -28.92 -1.61 1.38
N GLY A 126 -27.84 -1.59 0.58
CA GLY A 126 -27.47 -0.39 -0.19
C GLY A 126 -26.97 -0.63 -1.62
N THR A 127 -27.20 0.35 -2.49
CA THR A 127 -26.54 0.44 -3.80
C THR A 127 -25.10 0.95 -3.59
N TYR A 128 -24.12 0.21 -4.13
CA TYR A 128 -22.70 0.47 -3.94
C TYR A 128 -22.04 0.81 -5.27
N THR A 129 -22.07 2.07 -5.71
CA THR A 129 -21.50 2.49 -6.99
C THR A 129 -20.22 3.29 -6.79
N SER A 130 -19.43 3.43 -7.85
CA SER A 130 -18.25 4.31 -7.88
C SER A 130 -18.52 5.74 -7.39
N GLU A 131 -19.73 6.25 -7.63
CA GLU A 131 -20.18 7.59 -7.17
C GLU A 131 -20.20 7.76 -5.65
N ASN A 132 -20.37 6.67 -4.90
CA ASN A 132 -20.46 6.67 -3.44
C ASN A 132 -19.16 6.20 -2.77
N ILE A 133 -18.08 6.06 -3.54
CA ILE A 133 -16.79 5.58 -3.05
C ILE A 133 -15.80 6.73 -3.05
N THR A 134 -15.07 6.85 -1.96
CA THR A 134 -14.00 7.84 -1.80
C THR A 134 -12.84 7.22 -1.03
N THR A 135 -11.62 7.71 -1.27
CA THR A 135 -10.50 7.37 -0.40
C THR A 135 -10.70 8.00 0.98
N LEU A 136 -10.12 7.37 2.01
CA LEU A 136 -10.16 7.89 3.39
C LEU A 136 -9.49 9.26 3.48
N ALA A 137 -8.38 9.45 2.77
CA ALA A 137 -7.69 10.74 2.73
C ALA A 137 -8.58 11.85 2.15
N HIS A 138 -9.25 11.59 1.02
CA HIS A 138 -10.20 12.55 0.45
C HIS A 138 -11.37 12.81 1.39
N ALA A 139 -11.96 11.76 1.97
CA ALA A 139 -13.07 11.89 2.91
C ALA A 139 -12.70 12.73 4.13
N ARG A 140 -11.49 12.60 4.66
CA ARG A 140 -10.96 13.44 5.76
C ARG A 140 -10.87 14.91 5.40
N ARG A 141 -10.50 15.24 4.17
CA ARG A 141 -10.43 16.62 3.69
C ARG A 141 -11.81 17.22 3.43
N THR A 142 -12.80 16.40 3.07
CA THR A 142 -14.12 16.88 2.64
C THR A 142 -15.22 16.62 3.67
N VAL A 143 -15.62 15.36 3.87
CA VAL A 143 -16.87 15.04 4.57
C VAL A 143 -16.68 14.66 6.04
N LEU A 144 -15.57 14.01 6.39
CA LEU A 144 -15.28 13.58 7.76
C LEU A 144 -14.79 14.72 8.66
N ASN A 145 -14.30 15.83 8.10
CA ASN A 145 -13.91 17.02 8.87
C ASN A 145 -15.06 17.54 9.76
N ALA A 146 -16.30 17.45 9.27
CA ALA A 146 -17.49 17.81 10.04
C ALA A 146 -18.07 16.66 10.90
N ASN A 147 -17.64 15.42 10.67
CA ASN A 147 -18.15 14.22 11.34
C ASN A 147 -17.03 13.52 12.12
N THR A 148 -16.59 14.15 13.20
CA THR A 148 -15.49 13.67 14.06
C THR A 148 -15.76 12.30 14.67
N LYS A 149 -17.04 11.97 14.92
CA LYS A 149 -17.47 10.66 15.41
C LYS A 149 -17.20 9.56 14.38
N ALA A 150 -17.57 9.78 13.10
CA ALA A 150 -17.28 8.82 12.04
C ALA A 150 -15.77 8.65 11.82
N ASP A 151 -14.99 9.74 11.82
CA ASP A 151 -13.53 9.65 11.68
C ASP A 151 -12.90 8.86 12.84
N THR A 152 -13.36 9.10 14.07
CA THR A 152 -12.94 8.35 15.26
C THR A 152 -13.25 6.86 15.15
N LEU A 153 -14.44 6.50 14.64
CA LEU A 153 -14.82 5.09 14.44
C LEU A 153 -13.97 4.42 13.36
N LEU A 154 -13.64 5.13 12.28
CA LEU A 154 -12.73 4.61 11.24
C LEU A 154 -11.33 4.39 11.82
N ASP A 155 -10.84 5.30 12.65
CA ASP A 155 -9.57 5.14 13.34
C ASP A 155 -9.56 3.94 14.30
N LEU A 156 -10.64 3.73 15.05
CA LEU A 156 -10.80 2.54 15.88
C LEU A 156 -10.77 1.26 15.02
N GLN A 157 -11.44 1.24 13.87
CA GLN A 157 -11.45 0.09 12.96
C GLN A 157 -10.06 -0.21 12.39
N ILE A 158 -9.34 0.82 11.93
CA ILE A 158 -7.99 0.70 11.36
C ILE A 158 -6.99 0.28 12.44
N GLY A 159 -7.06 0.91 13.62
CA GLY A 159 -6.24 0.55 14.77
C GLY A 159 -6.44 -0.92 15.15
N ALA A 160 -7.69 -1.36 15.26
CA ALA A 160 -8.01 -2.76 15.59
C ALA A 160 -7.49 -3.74 14.53
N LEU A 161 -7.62 -3.40 13.24
CA LEU A 161 -7.06 -4.19 12.14
C LEU A 161 -5.55 -4.35 12.28
N LEU A 162 -4.81 -3.23 12.42
CA LEU A 162 -3.35 -3.23 12.59
C LEU A 162 -2.92 -4.02 13.83
N GLY A 163 -3.67 -3.87 14.93
CA GLY A 163 -3.40 -4.57 16.20
C GLY A 163 -3.43 -6.07 16.03
N ARG A 164 -4.46 -6.57 15.33
CA ARG A 164 -4.61 -8.00 15.05
C ARG A 164 -3.61 -8.49 14.02
N ALA A 165 -3.39 -7.74 12.95
CA ALA A 165 -2.41 -8.09 11.93
C ALA A 165 -1.03 -8.29 12.57
N HIS A 166 -0.57 -7.35 13.39
CA HIS A 166 0.73 -7.44 14.05
C HIS A 166 0.81 -8.54 15.13
N ALA A 167 -0.31 -8.82 15.80
CA ALA A 167 -0.37 -9.84 16.84
C ALA A 167 -0.49 -11.28 16.31
N LEU A 168 -1.17 -11.46 15.19
CA LEU A 168 -1.58 -12.79 14.69
C LEU A 168 -0.86 -13.21 13.40
N VAL A 169 -0.37 -12.25 12.61
CA VAL A 169 0.36 -12.50 11.37
C VAL A 169 1.82 -12.16 11.61
N GLN A 170 2.54 -13.14 12.14
CA GLN A 170 3.95 -13.05 12.52
C GLN A 170 4.78 -14.05 11.71
N ASN A 171 6.08 -13.82 11.67
CA ASN A 171 7.05 -14.71 11.02
C ASN A 171 8.25 -14.93 11.95
N ASP A 172 9.02 -15.98 11.70
CA ASP A 172 10.26 -16.26 12.44
C ASP A 172 11.42 -15.38 11.97
N PHE A 173 11.32 -14.82 10.76
CA PHE A 173 12.37 -14.04 10.12
C PHE A 173 11.89 -12.63 9.73
N PHE A 174 12.76 -11.64 9.92
CA PHE A 174 12.58 -10.31 9.37
C PHE A 174 13.02 -10.29 7.90
N GLY A 175 12.38 -9.44 7.08
CA GLY A 175 12.80 -9.17 5.71
C GLY A 175 11.68 -9.20 4.68
N PRO A 176 12.02 -9.39 3.39
CA PRO A 176 11.05 -9.54 2.32
C PRO A 176 10.06 -10.66 2.58
N VAL A 177 8.82 -10.47 2.10
CA VAL A 177 7.78 -11.48 2.21
C VAL A 177 8.03 -12.58 1.18
N THR A 178 8.58 -13.70 1.65
CA THR A 178 8.67 -14.92 0.86
C THR A 178 7.57 -15.89 1.30
N ILE A 179 6.51 -16.01 0.51
CA ILE A 179 5.47 -17.01 0.73
C ILE A 179 5.73 -18.14 -0.25
N THR A 180 6.58 -19.10 0.14
CA THR A 180 6.63 -20.37 -0.57
C THR A 180 5.47 -21.26 -0.11
N PRO A 181 4.86 -22.06 -1.00
CA PRO A 181 3.82 -23.02 -0.60
C PRO A 181 4.28 -23.98 0.50
N GLU A 182 5.58 -24.22 0.60
CA GLU A 182 6.21 -25.11 1.60
C GLU A 182 6.33 -24.47 2.99
N ALA A 183 6.53 -23.14 3.08
CA ALA A 183 6.62 -22.42 4.34
C ALA A 183 5.31 -22.48 5.16
N ASN A 184 4.16 -22.55 4.50
CA ASN A 184 2.85 -22.64 5.15
C ASN A 184 2.51 -24.05 5.69
N ALA A 185 3.31 -25.07 5.36
CA ALA A 185 3.08 -26.46 5.79
C ALA A 185 3.95 -26.87 6.99
N ALA A 186 4.92 -26.04 7.41
CA ALA A 186 5.94 -26.39 8.40
C ALA A 186 5.56 -25.95 9.83
N THR A 187 4.43 -26.43 10.36
CA THR A 187 4.09 -26.26 11.80
C THR A 187 4.69 -27.34 12.72
N THR A 188 5.72 -28.09 12.31
CA THR A 188 6.35 -29.08 13.20
C THR A 188 7.88 -29.21 13.04
N SER A 189 8.58 -28.59 14.00
CA SER A 189 9.78 -29.10 14.68
C SER A 189 11.17 -29.04 14.04
N SER A 190 11.39 -28.27 12.98
CA SER A 190 12.76 -27.84 12.61
C SER A 190 12.69 -26.50 11.91
N ILE A 191 13.20 -25.44 12.55
CA ILE A 191 13.29 -24.10 11.96
C ILE A 191 14.19 -24.21 10.73
N PRO A 192 13.69 -24.03 9.49
CA PRO A 192 14.52 -24.03 8.31
C PRO A 192 15.49 -22.85 8.40
N GLU A 193 16.77 -23.09 8.10
CA GLU A 193 17.75 -22.00 7.96
C GLU A 193 17.27 -21.04 6.86
N PRO A 194 17.39 -19.70 7.03
CA PRO A 194 16.89 -18.74 6.06
C PRO A 194 17.54 -19.01 4.71
N THR A 195 16.72 -19.48 3.77
CA THR A 195 17.19 -19.98 2.47
C THR A 195 17.30 -18.85 1.45
N GLU A 196 16.73 -17.69 1.74
CA GLU A 196 16.73 -16.53 0.86
C GLU A 196 17.61 -15.38 1.39
N PRO A 197 18.36 -14.71 0.50
CA PRO A 197 19.15 -13.54 0.87
C PRO A 197 18.23 -12.42 1.41
N GLY A 198 18.61 -11.84 2.55
CA GLY A 198 17.89 -10.71 3.17
C GLY A 198 16.93 -11.09 4.29
N GLN A 199 16.72 -12.39 4.56
CA GLN A 199 15.99 -12.84 5.75
C GLN A 199 16.93 -13.08 6.93
N THR A 200 16.66 -12.45 8.07
CA THR A 200 17.49 -12.59 9.28
C THR A 200 16.64 -12.64 10.55
N TYR A 201 17.22 -13.14 11.65
CA TYR A 201 16.62 -13.05 12.98
C TYR A 201 16.78 -11.66 13.62
N SER A 202 17.53 -10.75 12.98
CA SER A 202 17.89 -9.44 13.53
C SER A 202 17.28 -8.33 12.68
N TRP A 203 16.31 -7.62 13.26
CA TRP A 203 15.74 -6.47 12.57
C TRP A 203 16.80 -5.41 12.20
N GLN A 204 17.84 -5.25 13.01
CA GLN A 204 18.94 -4.34 12.70
C GLN A 204 19.68 -4.72 11.42
N GLU A 205 20.02 -6.01 11.25
CA GLU A 205 20.70 -6.50 10.06
C GLU A 205 19.81 -6.38 8.82
N THR A 206 18.54 -6.81 8.94
CA THR A 206 17.56 -6.71 7.86
C THR A 206 17.33 -5.24 7.45
N PHE A 207 17.06 -4.34 8.40
CA PHE A 207 16.82 -2.93 8.09
C PHE A 207 18.04 -2.26 7.44
N THR A 208 19.24 -2.55 7.95
CA THR A 208 20.50 -2.05 7.37
C THR A 208 20.66 -2.53 5.94
N HIS A 209 20.41 -3.81 5.67
CA HIS A 209 20.49 -4.38 4.33
C HIS A 209 19.50 -3.75 3.36
N LEU A 210 18.23 -3.62 3.76
CA LEU A 210 17.18 -3.00 2.95
C LEU A 210 17.54 -1.54 2.60
N LEU A 211 17.99 -0.77 3.59
CA LEU A 211 18.35 0.62 3.40
C LEU A 211 19.60 0.79 2.52
N GLU A 212 20.67 0.04 2.78
CA GLU A 212 21.90 0.11 1.97
C GLU A 212 21.69 -0.34 0.52
N SER A 213 20.80 -1.31 0.30
CA SER A 213 20.43 -1.75 -1.06
C SER A 213 19.76 -0.62 -1.84
N LEU A 214 18.86 0.13 -1.22
CA LEU A 214 18.25 1.32 -1.82
C LEU A 214 19.28 2.41 -2.12
N LEU A 215 20.13 2.76 -1.14
CA LEU A 215 21.16 3.79 -1.32
C LEU A 215 22.13 3.42 -2.44
N SER A 216 22.57 2.16 -2.49
CA SER A 216 23.46 1.66 -3.52
C SER A 216 22.81 1.69 -4.91
N ALA A 217 21.52 1.37 -5.01
CA ALA A 217 20.79 1.47 -6.28
C ALA A 217 20.73 2.92 -6.81
N PHE A 218 20.48 3.90 -5.94
CA PHE A 218 20.50 5.32 -6.31
C PHE A 218 21.90 5.82 -6.69
N GLU A 219 22.93 5.41 -5.96
CA GLU A 219 24.32 5.77 -6.23
C GLU A 219 24.77 5.23 -7.61
N LEU A 220 24.52 3.95 -7.88
CA LEU A 220 24.80 3.34 -9.19
C LEU A 220 24.06 4.04 -10.35
N ALA A 221 22.80 4.41 -10.14
CA ALA A 221 22.03 5.16 -11.13
C ALA A 221 22.66 6.52 -11.43
N SER A 222 23.07 7.24 -10.39
CA SER A 222 23.71 8.56 -10.52
C SER A 222 25.05 8.51 -11.25
N GLU A 223 25.83 7.43 -11.06
CA GLU A 223 27.06 7.20 -11.81
C GLU A 223 26.80 6.96 -13.30
N SER A 224 25.72 6.25 -13.64
CA SER A 224 25.38 5.94 -15.03
C SER A 224 24.81 7.12 -15.83
N GLU A 225 24.20 8.09 -15.16
CA GLU A 225 23.46 9.21 -15.79
C GLU A 225 24.23 10.54 -15.72
N SER A 226 25.57 10.52 -15.76
CA SER A 226 26.45 11.67 -15.48
C SER A 226 26.21 12.94 -16.34
N GLU A 227 25.30 12.90 -17.32
CA GLU A 227 24.93 14.03 -18.19
C GLU A 227 23.45 14.47 -18.07
N SER A 228 22.63 13.82 -17.22
CA SER A 228 21.21 14.17 -17.06
C SER A 228 21.00 15.15 -15.90
N GLU A 229 20.25 16.24 -16.14
CA GLU A 229 19.83 17.24 -15.13
C GLU A 229 18.99 16.68 -13.96
N SER A 230 18.66 15.38 -14.00
CA SER A 230 17.77 14.69 -13.05
C SER A 230 18.47 13.92 -11.93
N ALA A 231 19.78 14.12 -11.73
CA ALA A 231 20.50 13.52 -10.60
C ALA A 231 19.90 13.98 -9.26
N LEU A 232 19.44 13.03 -8.43
CA LEU A 232 18.94 13.31 -7.10
C LEU A 232 20.10 13.61 -6.14
N ASP A 233 20.05 14.75 -5.46
CA ASP A 233 21.01 15.12 -4.42
C ASP A 233 20.68 14.41 -3.09
N ILE A 234 20.96 13.09 -3.03
CA ILE A 234 20.79 12.30 -1.81
C ILE A 234 22.10 12.32 -1.01
N PRO A 235 22.09 12.68 0.28
CA PRO A 235 23.30 12.79 1.10
C PRO A 235 23.83 11.42 1.59
N TYR A 236 24.26 10.55 0.67
CA TYR A 236 24.65 9.15 0.95
C TYR A 236 25.64 9.01 2.12
N THR A 237 26.74 9.77 2.11
CA THR A 237 27.79 9.68 3.16
C THR A 237 27.26 10.04 4.54
N GLN A 238 26.37 11.03 4.64
CA GLN A 238 25.80 11.48 5.91
C GLN A 238 24.83 10.43 6.45
N ILE A 239 23.97 9.88 5.57
CA ILE A 239 23.05 8.80 5.93
C ILE A 239 23.82 7.59 6.46
N ARG A 240 24.85 7.12 5.76
CA ARG A 240 25.68 5.97 6.19
C ARG A 240 26.43 6.23 7.50
N ALA A 241 26.92 7.46 7.71
CA ALA A 241 27.56 7.84 8.97
C ALA A 241 26.57 7.81 10.14
N HIS A 242 25.35 8.33 9.96
CA HIS A 242 24.29 8.27 10.96
C HIS A 242 23.84 6.82 11.21
N LEU A 243 23.75 5.99 10.17
CA LEU A 243 23.36 4.58 10.27
C LEU A 243 24.39 3.80 11.09
N SER A 244 25.68 4.01 10.82
CA SER A 244 26.78 3.43 11.58
C SER A 244 26.68 3.76 13.08
N ARG A 245 26.33 5.02 13.41
CA ARG A 245 26.08 5.43 14.79
C ARG A 245 24.86 4.70 15.37
N ALA A 246 23.74 4.66 14.65
CA ALA A 246 22.52 4.00 15.10
C ALA A 246 22.75 2.52 15.41
N ILE A 247 23.48 1.80 14.55
CA ILE A 247 23.90 0.41 14.75
C ILE A 247 24.78 0.27 16.00
N GLY A 248 25.76 1.16 16.18
CA GLY A 248 26.65 1.12 17.35
C GLY A 248 25.94 1.33 18.70
N PHE A 249 24.74 1.93 18.70
CA PHE A 249 23.88 2.07 19.87
C PHE A 249 22.73 1.04 19.91
N PHE A 250 22.79 0.03 19.04
CA PHE A 250 21.82 -1.05 18.94
C PHE A 250 20.40 -0.53 18.69
N LEU A 251 20.23 0.59 17.99
CA LEU A 251 18.95 1.32 17.89
C LEU A 251 17.78 0.42 17.47
N PHE A 252 18.03 -0.60 16.65
CA PHE A 252 17.01 -1.45 16.03
C PHE A 252 16.82 -2.82 16.71
N ASP A 253 17.64 -3.17 17.71
CA ASP A 253 17.66 -4.51 18.33
C ASP A 253 16.48 -4.83 19.26
N ASP A 254 15.63 -3.85 19.58
CA ASP A 254 14.45 -4.00 20.44
C ASP A 254 13.20 -4.53 19.71
N ALA A 255 13.31 -4.85 18.41
CA ALA A 255 12.23 -5.50 17.67
C ALA A 255 12.27 -7.02 17.94
N ASP A 256 11.39 -7.49 18.83
CA ASP A 256 11.40 -8.89 19.27
C ASP A 256 10.90 -9.88 18.21
N THR A 257 9.87 -9.51 17.44
CA THR A 257 9.13 -10.44 16.60
C THR A 257 8.75 -9.77 15.28
N PRO A 258 9.11 -10.37 14.14
CA PRO A 258 8.65 -9.90 12.83
C PRO A 258 7.13 -9.97 12.73
N SER A 259 6.53 -8.81 12.44
CA SER A 259 5.11 -8.70 12.12
C SER A 259 4.95 -8.37 10.65
N LEU A 260 3.81 -8.75 10.06
CA LEU A 260 3.46 -8.26 8.73
C LEU A 260 3.23 -6.75 8.79
N VAL A 261 4.05 -5.98 8.08
CA VAL A 261 3.96 -4.52 7.98
C VAL A 261 3.76 -4.15 6.51
N TRP A 262 2.75 -3.34 6.20
CA TRP A 262 2.49 -2.79 4.87
C TRP A 262 2.85 -1.31 4.81
N PHE A 263 4.10 -0.96 5.15
CA PHE A 263 4.50 0.41 5.48
C PHE A 263 4.28 1.47 4.38
N SER A 264 4.14 1.07 3.12
CA SER A 264 3.78 1.98 2.02
C SER A 264 2.28 2.26 1.95
N GLY A 265 1.45 1.41 2.55
CA GLY A 265 0.01 1.59 2.62
C GLY A 265 -0.37 2.85 3.39
N PHE A 266 -1.30 3.64 2.88
CA PHE A 266 -1.74 4.88 3.52
C PHE A 266 -3.25 5.11 3.38
N GLU A 267 -3.73 6.28 3.78
CA GLU A 267 -5.15 6.65 3.72
C GLU A 267 -5.73 6.66 2.29
N GLU A 268 -4.89 6.73 1.25
CA GLU A 268 -5.35 6.66 -0.15
C GLU A 268 -5.69 5.21 -0.58
N ASP A 269 -5.19 4.19 0.13
CA ASP A 269 -5.46 2.77 -0.14
C ASP A 269 -6.72 2.23 0.55
N ILE A 270 -7.35 3.06 1.39
CA ILE A 270 -8.55 2.69 2.13
C ILE A 270 -9.74 3.37 1.47
N LEU A 271 -10.64 2.56 0.91
CA LEU A 271 -11.85 3.04 0.27
C LEU A 271 -13.01 2.99 1.25
N LEU A 272 -13.74 4.09 1.31
CA LEU A 272 -14.92 4.26 2.13
C LEU A 272 -16.17 4.26 1.26
N LEU A 273 -17.21 3.63 1.78
CA LEU A 273 -18.57 3.81 1.29
C LEU A 273 -19.20 4.97 2.06
N THR A 274 -19.63 5.98 1.32
CA THR A 274 -20.39 7.11 1.85
C THR A 274 -21.84 6.98 1.44
N SER A 275 -22.73 6.71 2.40
CA SER A 275 -24.18 6.69 2.14
C SER A 275 -24.82 7.90 2.79
N ARG A 276 -25.49 8.72 1.96
CA ARG A 276 -26.38 9.77 2.44
C ARG A 276 -27.77 9.16 2.50
N ALA A 277 -28.24 8.83 3.70
CA ALA A 277 -29.65 8.46 3.87
C ALA A 277 -30.52 9.60 3.31
N ALA A 278 -31.48 9.25 2.46
CA ALA A 278 -32.23 10.22 1.68
C ALA A 278 -33.03 11.20 2.56
N LEU A 279 -32.84 12.49 2.28
CA LEU A 279 -33.79 13.61 2.37
C LEU A 279 -34.27 14.16 3.72
N ASP A 280 -34.04 13.54 4.87
CA ASP A 280 -34.28 14.20 6.16
C ASP A 280 -32.98 14.84 6.69
N SER A 281 -33.01 16.17 6.84
CA SER A 281 -31.86 17.06 6.98
C SER A 281 -30.96 16.87 8.21
N ASP A 282 -31.22 15.87 9.05
CA ASP A 282 -30.48 15.56 10.28
C ASP A 282 -29.92 14.12 10.33
N ALA A 283 -30.06 13.31 9.27
CA ALA A 283 -29.52 11.96 9.28
C ALA A 283 -27.98 11.99 9.28
N GLU A 284 -27.35 11.45 10.34
CA GLU A 284 -25.90 11.25 10.45
C GLU A 284 -25.40 10.52 9.18
N MET A 285 -24.42 11.11 8.49
CA MET A 285 -23.78 10.47 7.35
C MET A 285 -23.15 9.15 7.80
N ASN A 286 -23.55 8.06 7.18
CA ASN A 286 -22.99 6.75 7.48
C ASN A 286 -21.78 6.51 6.59
N VAL A 287 -20.64 6.23 7.22
CA VAL A 287 -19.36 5.99 6.57
C VAL A 287 -18.80 4.66 7.08
N SER A 288 -18.44 3.78 6.15
CA SER A 288 -17.85 2.48 6.47
C SER A 288 -16.72 2.15 5.51
N ILE A 289 -15.71 1.42 5.98
CA ILE A 289 -14.66 0.89 5.11
C ILE A 289 -15.30 -0.10 4.13
N ALA A 290 -15.14 0.18 2.84
CA ALA A 290 -15.68 -0.64 1.76
C ALA A 290 -14.63 -1.62 1.23
N ALA A 291 -13.37 -1.18 1.13
CA ALA A 291 -12.26 -2.03 0.72
C ALA A 291 -10.92 -1.49 1.20
N ILE A 292 -9.97 -2.40 1.34
CA ILE A 292 -8.54 -2.11 1.42
C ILE A 292 -7.93 -2.57 0.11
N LEU A 293 -7.21 -1.68 -0.58
CA LEU A 293 -6.71 -1.96 -1.91
C LEU A 293 -5.52 -2.93 -1.89
N PRO A 294 -5.42 -3.84 -2.86
CA PRO A 294 -4.27 -4.73 -2.97
C PRO A 294 -2.91 -4.03 -3.08
N SER A 295 -2.88 -2.83 -3.68
CA SER A 295 -1.70 -1.96 -3.77
C SER A 295 -1.04 -1.68 -2.43
N MET A 296 -1.79 -1.72 -1.33
CA MET A 296 -1.28 -1.47 0.02
C MET A 296 -0.13 -2.41 0.40
N PHE A 297 -0.13 -3.65 -0.12
CA PHE A 297 0.84 -4.69 0.23
C PHE A 297 2.02 -4.76 -0.72
N THR A 298 2.15 -3.82 -1.66
CA THR A 298 3.20 -3.86 -2.68
C THR A 298 4.59 -3.84 -2.09
N HIS A 299 4.79 -3.12 -0.98
CA HIS A 299 6.04 -3.13 -0.22
C HIS A 299 5.87 -3.74 1.18
N ALA A 300 4.93 -4.68 1.34
CA ALA A 300 4.80 -5.36 2.63
C ALA A 300 6.05 -6.17 2.99
N LEU A 301 6.40 -6.18 4.27
CA LEU A 301 7.60 -6.81 4.85
C LEU A 301 7.27 -7.52 6.16
N TRP A 302 8.14 -8.45 6.56
CA TRP A 302 8.23 -8.91 7.94
C TRP A 302 9.16 -7.98 8.71
N ALA A 303 8.60 -7.07 9.52
CA ALA A 303 9.32 -5.92 10.07
C ALA A 303 8.87 -5.56 11.49
N ASP A 304 9.55 -4.56 12.06
CA ASP A 304 9.10 -3.85 13.27
C ASP A 304 7.76 -3.13 12.97
N PRO A 305 6.66 -3.40 13.71
CA PRO A 305 5.39 -2.68 13.61
C PRO A 305 5.48 -1.16 13.62
N LEU A 306 6.53 -0.61 14.25
CA LEU A 306 6.80 0.82 14.26
C LEU A 306 7.12 1.35 12.85
N LEU A 307 7.37 0.51 11.85
CA LEU A 307 7.61 0.92 10.46
C LEU A 307 6.33 1.40 9.75
N GLU A 308 5.14 1.01 10.23
CA GLU A 308 3.86 1.38 9.59
C GLU A 308 3.66 2.90 9.44
N SER A 309 3.21 3.32 8.26
CA SER A 309 2.98 4.74 7.94
C SER A 309 1.87 5.37 8.77
N PHE A 310 0.86 4.59 9.17
CA PHE A 310 -0.28 5.04 9.97
C PHE A 310 0.11 5.60 11.34
N PHE A 311 1.31 5.25 11.80
CA PHE A 311 1.86 5.72 13.05
C PHE A 311 2.99 6.75 12.86
N LEU A 312 3.28 7.16 11.61
CA LEU A 312 4.22 8.25 11.37
C LEU A 312 3.66 9.57 11.90
N PRO A 313 4.52 10.44 12.47
CA PRO A 313 4.10 11.74 12.96
C PRO A 313 3.65 12.61 11.79
N SER A 314 2.34 12.75 11.66
CA SER A 314 1.68 13.76 10.82
C SER A 314 0.86 14.66 11.76
N PRO A 315 0.55 15.92 11.41
CA PRO A 315 -0.09 16.87 12.31
C PRO A 315 -1.28 16.34 13.13
N ASN A 316 -1.97 15.28 12.65
CA ASN A 316 -3.09 14.64 13.34
C ASN A 316 -2.96 13.10 13.51
N ARG A 317 -1.75 12.52 13.36
CA ARG A 317 -1.54 11.05 13.40
C ARG A 317 -0.31 10.65 14.23
N PRO A 318 -0.34 9.47 14.87
CA PRO A 318 -1.51 8.59 15.04
C PRO A 318 -2.54 9.24 15.97
N SER A 319 -3.83 9.06 15.68
CA SER A 319 -4.89 9.55 16.57
C SER A 319 -4.95 8.72 17.85
N GLN A 320 -5.51 9.29 18.91
CA GLN A 320 -5.71 8.58 20.18
C GLN A 320 -6.57 7.31 19.97
N ALA A 321 -7.63 7.42 19.19
CA ALA A 321 -8.54 6.33 18.88
C ALA A 321 -7.83 5.17 18.15
N LEU A 322 -7.01 5.49 17.14
CA LEU A 322 -6.23 4.49 16.43
C LEU A 322 -5.30 3.73 17.38
N ASN A 323 -4.57 4.46 18.24
CA ASN A 323 -3.67 3.84 19.22
C ASN A 323 -4.41 2.98 20.27
N GLU A 324 -5.56 3.46 20.76
CA GLU A 324 -6.37 2.72 21.74
C GLU A 324 -6.87 1.39 21.15
N ALA A 325 -7.46 1.44 19.95
CA ALA A 325 -7.93 0.23 19.29
C ALA A 325 -6.80 -0.74 18.93
N TYR A 326 -5.65 -0.20 18.48
CA TYR A 326 -4.46 -0.99 18.20
C TYR A 326 -4.00 -1.79 19.42
N LEU A 327 -3.87 -1.13 20.59
CA LEU A 327 -3.49 -1.80 21.84
C LEU A 327 -4.56 -2.80 22.30
N SER A 328 -5.84 -2.41 22.27
CA SER A 328 -6.95 -3.28 22.70
C SER A 328 -7.09 -4.56 21.86
N SER A 329 -6.53 -4.55 20.65
CA SER A 329 -6.63 -5.64 19.68
C SER A 329 -5.36 -6.50 19.59
N GLY A 330 -4.45 -6.39 20.56
CA GLY A 330 -3.24 -7.21 20.68
C GLY A 330 -1.95 -6.53 20.21
N GLY A 331 -2.02 -5.29 19.72
CA GLY A 331 -0.85 -4.50 19.38
C GLY A 331 0.02 -4.18 20.61
N LYS A 332 1.34 -4.04 20.41
CA LYS A 332 2.30 -3.68 21.47
C LYS A 332 2.50 -2.16 21.54
N HIS A 333 2.84 -1.61 22.69
CA HIS A 333 3.12 -0.16 22.79
C HIS A 333 4.27 0.29 21.87
N LEU A 334 3.98 1.21 20.94
CA LEU A 334 4.91 1.64 19.91
C LEU A 334 5.85 2.78 20.33
N LEU A 335 5.39 3.73 21.15
CA LEU A 335 6.14 4.94 21.51
C LEU A 335 6.18 5.13 23.03
N LEU A 336 7.12 4.45 23.68
CA LEU A 336 7.42 4.52 25.11
C LEU A 336 8.64 5.40 25.42
N PHE A 337 9.59 5.55 24.50
CA PHE A 337 10.91 6.11 24.77
C PHE A 337 11.44 7.04 23.65
N PRO A 338 12.34 7.99 23.97
CA PRO A 338 13.00 8.86 22.98
C PRO A 338 13.63 8.07 21.82
N ARG A 339 14.18 6.89 22.09
CA ARG A 339 14.77 5.99 21.12
C ARG A 339 13.82 5.62 19.96
N GLN A 340 12.54 5.37 20.24
CA GLN A 340 11.56 5.06 19.19
C GLN A 340 11.22 6.27 18.32
N ARG A 341 11.39 7.50 18.83
CA ARG A 341 11.29 8.71 18.00
C ARG A 341 12.44 8.76 16.98
N THR A 342 13.65 8.39 17.38
CA THR A 342 14.78 8.30 16.45
C THR A 342 14.58 7.20 15.41
N LYS A 343 14.08 6.02 15.81
CA LYS A 343 13.67 4.98 14.85
C LYS A 343 12.65 5.48 13.83
N ARG A 344 11.67 6.27 14.27
CA ARG A 344 10.67 6.86 13.36
C ARG A 344 11.28 7.76 12.29
N ILE A 345 12.34 8.49 12.61
CA ILE A 345 13.07 9.29 11.61
C ILE A 345 13.70 8.37 10.57
N TRP A 346 14.32 7.25 10.99
CA TRP A 346 14.86 6.24 10.07
C TRP A 346 13.80 5.61 9.17
N TYR A 347 12.65 5.28 9.73
CA TYR A 347 11.54 4.69 8.97
C TYR A 347 10.91 5.69 8.00
N SER A 348 10.88 6.98 8.35
CA SER A 348 10.47 8.05 7.43
C SER A 348 11.46 8.21 6.28
N LEU A 349 12.77 8.18 6.58
CA LEU A 349 13.82 8.20 5.57
C LEU A 349 13.70 7.01 4.61
N PHE A 350 13.51 5.81 5.16
CA PHE A 350 13.35 4.58 4.39
C PHE A 350 12.11 4.65 3.47
N LEU A 351 10.96 5.08 3.99
CA LEU A 351 9.76 5.29 3.20
C LEU A 351 10.00 6.28 2.05
N GLY A 352 10.66 7.41 2.32
CA GLY A 352 11.00 8.41 1.31
C GLY A 352 11.86 7.83 0.18
N LEU A 353 12.87 7.02 0.51
CA LEU A 353 13.72 6.34 -0.48
C LEU A 353 12.95 5.31 -1.32
N VAL A 354 12.07 4.52 -0.69
CA VAL A 354 11.23 3.55 -1.41
C VAL A 354 10.31 4.25 -2.39
N VAL A 355 9.62 5.32 -1.97
CA VAL A 355 8.78 6.12 -2.84
C VAL A 355 9.61 6.71 -3.98
N LEU A 356 10.73 7.37 -3.70
CA LEU A 356 11.61 7.91 -4.73
C LEU A 356 12.03 6.85 -5.76
N ARG A 357 12.26 5.61 -5.32
CA ARG A 357 12.70 4.53 -6.20
C ARG A 357 11.64 4.20 -7.23
N GLU A 358 10.39 4.03 -6.79
CA GLU A 358 9.25 3.76 -7.67
C GLU A 358 9.06 4.87 -8.72
N TRP A 359 9.28 6.12 -8.33
CA TRP A 359 9.14 7.28 -9.22
C TRP A 359 10.31 7.49 -10.17
N CYS A 360 11.55 7.26 -9.74
CA CYS A 360 12.74 7.56 -10.54
C CYS A 360 13.12 6.41 -11.48
N PHE A 361 13.15 5.17 -10.98
CA PHE A 361 13.49 4.01 -11.79
C PHE A 361 12.32 3.52 -12.64
N GLY A 362 11.11 3.98 -12.31
CA GLY A 362 9.93 3.74 -13.12
C GLY A 362 10.00 4.40 -14.50
N ALA A 363 10.54 5.62 -14.65
CA ALA A 363 10.37 6.40 -15.89
C ALA A 363 11.16 5.85 -17.11
N ALA A 364 12.36 5.30 -16.89
CA ALA A 364 13.33 5.00 -17.95
C ALA A 364 12.88 3.95 -18.99
N GLN A 365 11.95 3.04 -18.64
CA GLN A 365 11.57 1.93 -19.53
C GLN A 365 10.32 2.17 -20.40
N GLY A 366 9.62 3.32 -20.26
CA GLY A 366 8.37 3.57 -21.03
C GLY A 366 8.47 4.58 -22.17
N SER A 367 9.60 5.28 -22.31
CA SER A 367 9.83 6.22 -23.41
C SER A 367 10.24 5.48 -24.69
N VAL A 368 9.42 4.52 -25.12
CA VAL A 368 9.40 4.15 -26.53
C VAL A 368 8.67 5.29 -27.21
N LYS A 369 9.44 6.18 -27.85
CA LYS A 369 8.94 7.30 -28.68
C LYS A 369 7.67 6.85 -29.41
N ARG A 370 6.50 7.36 -28.97
CA ARG A 370 5.27 7.24 -29.75
C ARG A 370 5.59 7.84 -31.10
N GLY A 371 5.68 6.99 -32.12
CA GLY A 371 5.68 7.44 -33.49
C GLY A 371 4.46 8.32 -33.67
N THR A 372 4.74 9.58 -34.01
CA THR A 372 3.81 10.54 -34.60
C THR A 372 2.93 9.85 -35.62
N GLU A 373 1.63 9.85 -35.37
CA GLU A 373 0.51 9.80 -36.33
C GLU A 373 -0.73 9.25 -35.60
N ASP A 374 -1.34 10.06 -34.73
CA ASP A 374 -2.81 10.16 -34.67
C ASP A 374 -3.19 11.42 -33.87
N GLU A 375 -3.84 12.34 -34.55
CA GLU A 375 -4.14 13.70 -34.10
C GLU A 375 -5.40 13.76 -33.22
N GLY A 376 -5.30 14.53 -32.13
CA GLY A 376 -6.41 15.34 -31.61
C GLY A 376 -7.17 14.78 -30.40
N GLY A 377 -6.77 15.21 -29.19
CA GLY A 377 -7.75 15.30 -28.08
C GLY A 377 -7.28 15.23 -26.62
N ASP A 378 -6.03 14.93 -26.30
CA ASP A 378 -5.64 14.59 -24.90
C ASP A 378 -4.33 15.27 -24.42
N GLU A 379 -4.07 16.52 -24.82
CA GLU A 379 -2.89 17.27 -24.33
C GLU A 379 -3.07 17.71 -22.85
N ASP A 380 -4.25 18.20 -22.47
CA ASP A 380 -4.50 18.74 -21.11
C ASP A 380 -4.38 17.71 -19.98
N LYS A 381 -4.62 16.40 -20.25
CA LYS A 381 -4.55 15.36 -19.20
C LYS A 381 -3.13 14.91 -18.88
N ASN A 382 -2.18 15.10 -19.79
CA ASN A 382 -0.80 14.70 -19.55
C ASN A 382 -0.10 15.69 -18.61
N GLU A 383 -0.39 17.00 -18.73
CA GLU A 383 0.21 18.03 -17.87
C GLU A 383 -0.15 17.87 -16.39
N GLU A 384 -1.41 17.52 -16.08
CA GLU A 384 -1.85 17.31 -14.70
C GLU A 384 -1.14 16.11 -14.04
N SER A 385 -0.97 15.01 -14.78
CA SER A 385 -0.29 13.81 -14.26
C SER A 385 1.20 14.03 -14.07
N GLU A 386 1.87 14.79 -14.96
CA GLU A 386 3.29 15.10 -14.80
C GLU A 386 3.54 15.98 -13.56
N ASN A 387 2.64 16.95 -13.32
CA ASN A 387 2.73 17.82 -12.14
C ASN A 387 2.49 17.05 -10.83
N GLU A 388 1.53 16.12 -10.80
CA GLU A 388 1.28 15.23 -9.64
C GLU A 388 2.53 14.37 -9.32
N ASN A 389 3.14 13.78 -10.34
CA ASN A 389 4.34 12.94 -10.19
C ASN A 389 5.53 13.72 -9.65
N GLU A 390 5.76 14.92 -10.18
CA GLU A 390 6.82 15.81 -9.72
C GLU A 390 6.58 16.24 -8.27
N THR A 391 5.32 16.50 -7.90
CA THR A 391 4.96 16.84 -6.51
C THR A 391 5.30 15.71 -5.53
N ILE A 392 4.99 14.46 -5.87
CA ILE A 392 5.29 13.30 -5.00
C ILE A 392 6.79 13.05 -4.91
N LYS A 393 7.52 13.15 -6.04
CA LYS A 393 8.97 13.05 -6.07
C LYS A 393 9.62 14.11 -5.18
N GLN A 394 9.18 15.36 -5.28
CA GLN A 394 9.68 16.46 -4.44
C GLN A 394 9.36 16.24 -2.95
N TRP A 395 8.15 15.76 -2.63
CA TRP A 395 7.79 15.40 -1.27
C TRP A 395 8.71 14.31 -0.71
N ALA A 396 8.97 13.25 -1.47
CA ALA A 396 9.77 12.13 -1.02
C ALA A 396 11.25 12.54 -0.83
N LEU A 397 11.80 13.33 -1.76
CA LEU A 397 13.14 13.91 -1.63
C LEU A 397 13.23 14.82 -0.40
N LYS A 398 12.26 15.70 -0.20
CA LYS A 398 12.18 16.55 0.99
C LYS A 398 12.15 15.72 2.27
N LEU A 399 11.36 14.64 2.31
CA LEU A 399 11.30 13.74 3.45
C LEU A 399 12.66 13.10 3.76
N VAL A 400 13.40 12.65 2.73
CA VAL A 400 14.75 12.10 2.89
C VAL A 400 15.72 13.14 3.46
N LEU A 401 15.70 14.36 2.92
CA LEU A 401 16.58 15.45 3.36
C LEU A 401 16.26 15.90 4.80
N GLU A 402 14.98 16.11 5.12
CA GLU A 402 14.54 16.50 6.46
C GLU A 402 14.85 15.41 7.49
N SER A 403 14.64 14.14 7.13
CA SER A 403 14.95 13.02 8.01
C SER A 403 16.46 12.90 8.26
N THR A 404 17.29 13.05 7.21
CA THR A 404 18.74 13.03 7.35
C THR A 404 19.24 14.14 8.26
N LYS A 405 18.73 15.36 8.07
CA LYS A 405 19.03 16.50 8.94
C LYS A 405 18.59 16.26 10.39
N ALA A 406 17.40 15.70 10.59
CA ALA A 406 16.90 15.38 11.92
C ALA A 406 17.79 14.33 12.63
N LEU A 407 18.36 13.38 11.88
CA LEU A 407 19.26 12.37 12.41
C LEU A 407 20.55 12.96 12.98
N GLU A 408 21.07 14.09 12.52
CA GLU A 408 22.29 14.71 13.05
C GLU A 408 22.25 14.87 14.58
N SER A 409 21.11 15.36 15.07
CA SER A 409 20.88 15.67 16.49
C SER A 409 20.06 14.62 17.25
N ALA A 410 19.54 13.60 16.54
CA ALA A 410 18.69 12.59 17.16
C ALA A 410 19.48 11.71 18.15
N PRO A 411 18.96 11.47 19.37
CA PRO A 411 19.60 10.60 20.34
C PRO A 411 19.51 9.14 19.88
N CYS A 412 20.61 8.38 20.01
CA CYS A 412 20.61 6.95 19.71
C CYS A 412 20.55 6.06 20.97
N TYR A 413 20.61 6.65 22.18
CA TYR A 413 20.67 5.95 23.47
C TYR A 413 19.32 5.82 24.17
#